data_AF-A0A536ULZ8-F1
#
_entry.id   AF-A0A536ULZ8-F1
#
_cell.length_a   1.000
_cell.length_b   1.000
_cell.length_c   1.000
_cell.angle_alpha   90.00
_cell.angle_beta   90.00
_cell.angle_gamma   90.00
#
_symmetry.space_group_name_H-M   'P 1'
#
loop_
_entity.id
_entity.type
_entity.pdbx_description
1 polymer ?
#
loop_
_entity_poly.entity_id
_entity_poly.type
_entity_poly.pdbx_seq_one_letter_code
_entity_poly.pdbx_strand_id
1 'polypeptide(L)'
;QVPTDPAIAVVKRLVAERPDRDLELVINSNACGPNPKVANLIGMQDRIRHDLVILADSDISVAPDYLSRLVAALNEPGIGLVTCLYRGEPQADVWSRLDSMAIDYHFLPDVLVGVTLGLARPCFGSTIALRRKTLVAMGGFEAFLDRLADDNAMGEAVRATGMQVAIPHFVVVHASPVGSAGELWRHELRWARTVRAVSPLGYAGLGLTQPLPFALLAGWLSGNAAIGGVLITTAIACRLVLQVQVDHTLRVRLNRWWLGPVCDLLSFMIYVAGYFVSVVSWRGIRYKVSADGSLTPLGEPKP
;
A
#
# COMPACT_ATOMS: atom_id res chain seq x y z
N GLN A 1 7.15 20.25 -8.09
CA GLN A 1 5.70 20.13 -8.41
C GLN A 1 5.35 20.93 -9.66
N VAL A 2 4.31 20.53 -10.40
CA VAL A 2 3.89 21.21 -11.64
C VAL A 2 2.83 22.28 -11.29
N PRO A 3 3.06 23.58 -11.56
CA PRO A 3 2.12 24.65 -11.21
C PRO A 3 0.75 24.57 -11.93
N THR A 4 0.64 23.75 -12.98
CA THR A 4 -0.58 23.54 -13.78
C THR A 4 -1.36 22.29 -13.38
N ASP A 5 -1.00 21.63 -12.28
CA ASP A 5 -1.72 20.45 -11.79
C ASP A 5 -3.21 20.78 -11.50
N PRO A 6 -4.18 20.06 -12.11
CA PRO A 6 -5.60 20.33 -11.92
C PRO A 6 -6.05 20.19 -10.45
N ALA A 7 -5.34 19.43 -9.62
CA ALA A 7 -5.63 19.32 -8.20
C ALA A 7 -5.51 20.68 -7.47
N ILE A 8 -4.69 21.61 -7.96
CA ILE A 8 -4.54 22.96 -7.39
C ILE A 8 -5.88 23.70 -7.38
N ALA A 9 -6.66 23.60 -8.45
CA ALA A 9 -7.96 24.27 -8.54
C ALA A 9 -8.95 23.68 -7.53
N VAL A 10 -8.93 22.37 -7.33
CA VAL A 10 -9.77 21.66 -6.34
C VAL A 10 -9.41 22.10 -4.92
N VAL A 11 -8.12 22.12 -4.57
CA VAL A 11 -7.67 22.53 -3.22
C VAL A 11 -7.97 24.01 -2.97
N LYS A 12 -7.74 24.90 -3.95
CA LYS A 12 -8.08 26.33 -3.81
C LYS A 12 -9.57 26.56 -3.54
N ARG A 13 -10.44 25.80 -4.22
CA ARG A 13 -11.89 25.85 -3.95
C ARG A 13 -12.20 25.39 -2.53
N LEU A 14 -11.60 24.29 -2.07
CA LEU A 14 -11.79 23.78 -0.71
C LEU A 14 -11.37 24.79 0.36
N VAL A 15 -10.23 25.47 0.17
CA VAL A 15 -9.77 26.54 1.07
C VAL A 15 -10.79 27.69 1.13
N ALA A 16 -11.32 28.11 -0.03
CA ALA A 16 -12.30 29.18 -0.10
C ALA A 16 -13.66 28.80 0.54
N GLU A 17 -14.08 27.55 0.43
CA GLU A 17 -15.33 27.03 1.02
C GLU A 17 -15.25 26.81 2.54
N ARG A 18 -14.04 26.80 3.12
CA ARG A 18 -13.78 26.51 4.54
C ARG A 18 -12.84 27.53 5.18
N PRO A 19 -13.20 28.83 5.20
CA PRO A 19 -12.34 29.89 5.72
C PRO A 19 -12.10 29.81 7.24
N ASP A 20 -12.94 29.07 7.97
CA ASP A 20 -12.80 28.79 9.40
C ASP A 20 -11.76 27.70 9.71
N ARG A 21 -11.21 27.05 8.68
CA ARG A 21 -10.26 25.94 8.82
C ARG A 21 -8.86 26.39 8.41
N ASP A 22 -7.89 25.93 9.18
CA ASP A 22 -6.48 26.18 8.91
C ASP A 22 -5.99 25.28 7.77
N LEU A 23 -6.24 25.72 6.53
CA LEU A 23 -5.92 25.02 5.29
C LEU A 23 -4.89 25.81 4.48
N GLU A 24 -3.81 25.15 4.09
CA GLU A 24 -2.73 25.75 3.32
C GLU A 24 -2.36 24.85 2.13
N LEU A 25 -2.30 25.44 0.93
CA LEU A 25 -1.76 24.78 -0.26
C LEU A 25 -0.30 25.21 -0.44
N VAL A 26 0.62 24.26 -0.35
CA VAL A 26 2.04 24.50 -0.60
C VAL A 26 2.39 24.01 -1.99
N ILE A 27 2.87 24.92 -2.83
CA ILE A 27 3.42 24.59 -4.15
C ILE A 27 4.92 24.86 -4.12
N ASN A 28 5.73 23.79 -4.16
CA ASN A 28 7.18 23.87 -4.15
C ASN A 28 7.75 23.28 -5.46
N SER A 29 8.36 24.15 -6.26
CA SER A 29 9.08 23.79 -7.49
C SER A 29 10.53 23.37 -7.24
N ASN A 30 11.07 23.66 -6.05
CA ASN A 30 12.49 23.55 -5.74
C ASN A 30 12.85 22.19 -5.11
N ALA A 31 11.88 21.50 -4.51
CA ALA A 31 12.09 20.16 -4.02
C ALA A 31 12.18 19.18 -5.20
N CYS A 32 13.40 18.76 -5.50
CA CYS A 32 13.75 17.80 -6.55
C CYS A 32 14.44 16.59 -5.92
N GLY A 33 14.07 15.39 -6.38
CA GLY A 33 14.68 14.15 -5.94
C GLY A 33 14.03 12.96 -6.63
N PRO A 34 14.62 11.77 -6.49
CA PRO A 34 14.15 10.58 -7.20
C PRO A 34 12.79 10.09 -6.67
N ASN A 35 12.40 10.42 -5.44
CA ASN A 35 11.05 10.19 -4.91
C ASN A 35 10.18 11.48 -4.90
N PRO A 36 9.33 11.69 -5.92
CA PRO A 36 8.34 12.78 -5.96
C PRO A 36 7.44 12.95 -4.73
N LYS A 37 7.05 11.86 -4.04
CA LYS A 37 6.20 11.91 -2.84
C LYS A 37 6.98 12.56 -1.71
N VAL A 38 8.19 12.07 -1.44
CA VAL A 38 9.04 12.64 -0.40
C VAL A 38 9.48 14.06 -0.74
N ALA A 39 9.76 14.38 -2.01
CA ALA A 39 10.03 15.75 -2.43
C ALA A 39 8.86 16.71 -2.09
N ASN A 40 7.61 16.27 -2.26
CA ASN A 40 6.46 17.06 -1.80
C ASN A 40 6.47 17.26 -0.28
N LEU A 41 6.76 16.20 0.50
CA LEU A 41 6.81 16.26 1.96
C LEU A 41 7.91 17.22 2.46
N ILE A 42 9.11 17.17 1.88
CA ILE A 42 10.20 18.11 2.16
C ILE A 42 9.73 19.55 1.90
N GLY A 43 9.05 19.77 0.78
CA GLY A 43 8.52 21.10 0.45
C GLY A 43 7.49 21.64 1.44
N MET A 44 6.84 20.77 2.22
CA MET A 44 5.87 21.12 3.27
C MET A 44 6.49 21.15 4.68
N GLN A 45 7.72 20.66 4.86
CA GLN A 45 8.32 20.43 6.18
C GLN A 45 8.39 21.71 7.03
N ASP A 46 8.81 22.83 6.44
CA ASP A 46 8.93 24.13 7.12
C ASP A 46 7.57 24.76 7.49
N ARG A 47 6.46 24.20 6.97
CA ARG A 47 5.10 24.68 7.25
C ARG A 47 4.42 23.92 8.39
N ILE A 48 5.06 22.86 8.91
CA ILE A 48 4.50 22.09 10.02
C ILE A 48 4.48 22.97 11.28
N ARG A 49 3.28 23.25 11.83
CA ARG A 49 3.08 24.10 13.02
C ARG A 49 2.82 23.34 14.33
N HIS A 50 2.40 22.08 14.24
CA HIS A 50 2.05 21.26 15.40
C HIS A 50 3.05 20.14 15.69
N ASP A 51 3.00 19.61 16.92
CA ASP A 51 3.84 18.50 17.37
C ASP A 51 3.42 17.15 16.79
N LEU A 52 2.16 17.03 16.38
CA LEU A 52 1.62 15.86 15.69
C LEU A 52 1.69 16.07 14.19
N VAL A 53 2.28 15.11 13.48
CA VAL A 53 2.38 15.10 12.02
C VAL A 53 1.67 13.87 11.51
N ILE A 54 0.70 14.07 10.62
CA ILE A 54 -0.07 12.98 9.99
C ILE A 54 0.06 13.13 8.49
N LEU A 55 0.56 12.08 7.85
CA LEU A 55 0.58 11.90 6.41
C LEU A 55 -0.62 11.03 6.03
N ALA A 56 -1.35 11.44 5.01
CA ALA A 56 -2.43 10.68 4.42
C ALA A 56 -2.37 10.80 2.90
N ASP A 57 -2.44 9.67 2.21
CA ASP A 57 -2.50 9.68 0.75
C ASP A 57 -3.88 10.18 0.26
N SER A 58 -3.90 10.82 -0.91
CA SER A 58 -5.10 11.51 -1.42
C SER A 58 -6.25 10.58 -1.81
N ASP A 59 -5.97 9.29 -1.97
CA ASP A 59 -6.91 8.22 -2.26
C ASP A 59 -7.39 7.48 -0.99
N ILE A 60 -7.05 7.99 0.19
CA ILE A 60 -7.48 7.42 1.47
C ILE A 60 -8.70 8.16 2.02
N SER A 61 -9.76 7.41 2.30
CA SER A 61 -10.96 7.87 3.01
C SER A 61 -10.97 7.33 4.44
N VAL A 62 -11.43 8.16 5.37
CA VAL A 62 -11.32 7.91 6.82
C VAL A 62 -12.64 8.16 7.55
N ALA A 63 -12.83 7.47 8.69
CA ALA A 63 -13.98 7.67 9.57
C ALA A 63 -13.83 8.96 10.41
N PRO A 64 -14.94 9.55 10.93
CA PRO A 64 -14.88 10.79 11.72
C PRO A 64 -14.01 10.71 12.98
N ASP A 65 -13.82 9.52 13.55
CA ASP A 65 -13.00 9.27 14.75
C ASP A 65 -11.52 8.99 14.44
N TYR A 66 -11.13 8.99 13.16
CA TYR A 66 -9.78 8.64 12.67
C TYR A 66 -8.64 9.33 13.43
N LEU A 67 -8.69 10.67 13.56
CA LEU A 67 -7.65 11.43 14.25
C LEU A 67 -7.55 11.06 15.73
N SER A 68 -8.69 10.91 16.42
CA SER A 68 -8.69 10.53 17.84
C SER A 68 -8.07 9.15 18.07
N ARG A 69 -8.31 8.19 17.16
CA ARG A 69 -7.77 6.83 17.26
C ARG A 69 -6.28 6.77 16.95
N LEU A 70 -5.81 7.53 15.96
CA LEU A 70 -4.38 7.68 15.69
C LEU A 70 -3.62 8.28 16.88
N VAL A 71 -4.16 9.37 17.44
CA VAL A 71 -3.55 10.04 18.60
C VAL A 71 -3.53 9.13 19.82
N ALA A 72 -4.63 8.40 20.08
CA ALA A 72 -4.66 7.41 21.15
C ALA A 72 -3.54 6.37 21.01
N ALA A 73 -3.40 5.78 19.82
CA ALA A 73 -2.34 4.80 19.55
C ALA A 73 -0.92 5.39 19.67
N LEU A 74 -0.72 6.64 19.25
CA LEU A 74 0.59 7.32 19.34
C LEU A 74 0.93 7.77 20.78
N ASN A 75 -0.06 7.85 21.67
CA ASN A 75 0.15 8.17 23.08
C ASN A 75 0.55 6.95 23.92
N GLU A 76 0.43 5.74 23.39
CA GLU A 76 0.90 4.53 24.07
C GLU A 76 2.42 4.58 24.29
N PRO A 77 2.92 4.18 25.47
CA PRO A 77 4.34 4.22 25.77
C PRO A 77 5.19 3.42 24.76
N GLY A 78 6.28 4.02 24.29
CA GLY A 78 7.22 3.38 23.36
C GLY A 78 6.81 3.41 21.89
N ILE A 79 5.63 3.93 21.54
CA ILE A 79 5.21 4.10 20.15
C ILE A 79 5.82 5.38 19.56
N GLY A 80 6.58 5.22 18.47
CA GLY A 80 7.18 6.33 17.74
C GLY A 80 6.40 6.75 16.49
N LEU A 81 5.63 5.81 15.92
CA LEU A 81 4.86 5.99 14.69
C LEU A 81 3.64 5.06 14.68
N VAL A 82 2.54 5.52 14.10
CA VAL A 82 1.33 4.76 13.88
C VAL A 82 1.06 4.68 12.39
N THR A 83 0.74 3.49 11.88
CA THR A 83 0.27 3.25 10.51
C THR A 83 -1.04 2.49 10.54
N CYS A 84 -1.80 2.46 9.43
CA CYS A 84 -3.11 1.81 9.39
C CYS A 84 -3.17 0.71 8.33
N LEU A 85 -3.88 -0.37 8.67
CA LEU A 85 -4.41 -1.28 7.66
C LEU A 85 -5.45 -0.56 6.81
N TYR A 86 -5.67 -1.06 5.60
CA TYR A 86 -6.66 -0.51 4.70
C TYR A 86 -7.41 -1.61 3.96
N ARG A 87 -8.64 -1.28 3.56
CA ARG A 87 -9.45 -2.07 2.63
C ARG A 87 -9.56 -1.38 1.29
N GLY A 88 -9.80 -2.12 0.23
CA GLY A 88 -10.10 -1.56 -1.07
C GLY A 88 -11.52 -1.01 -1.15
N GLU A 89 -11.69 0.07 -1.90
CA GLU A 89 -12.99 0.58 -2.33
C GLU A 89 -13.01 0.68 -3.86
N PRO A 90 -13.70 -0.26 -4.53
CA PRO A 90 -13.75 -0.26 -5.98
C PRO A 90 -14.66 0.84 -6.52
N GLN A 91 -14.41 1.22 -7.76
CA GLN A 91 -15.37 1.95 -8.57
C GLN A 91 -16.40 0.97 -9.18
N ALA A 92 -17.17 1.42 -10.16
CA ALA A 92 -18.24 0.62 -10.75
C ALA A 92 -17.74 -0.56 -11.62
N ASP A 93 -16.52 -0.47 -12.14
CA ASP A 93 -15.95 -1.38 -13.15
C ASP A 93 -15.33 -2.66 -12.55
N VAL A 94 -15.00 -3.63 -13.42
CA VAL A 94 -14.46 -4.93 -13.01
C VAL A 94 -12.99 -4.86 -12.57
N TRP A 95 -12.22 -3.90 -13.07
CA TRP A 95 -10.78 -3.81 -12.82
C TRP A 95 -10.51 -3.22 -11.44
N SER A 96 -11.19 -2.14 -11.08
CA SER A 96 -11.17 -1.60 -9.71
C SER A 96 -11.72 -2.59 -8.69
N ARG A 97 -12.69 -3.44 -9.07
CA ARG A 97 -13.13 -4.57 -8.23
C ARG A 97 -12.02 -5.57 -7.98
N LEU A 98 -11.33 -6.04 -9.01
CA LEU A 98 -10.21 -6.98 -8.86
C LEU A 98 -9.07 -6.39 -8.02
N ASP A 99 -8.71 -5.12 -8.23
CA ASP A 99 -7.72 -4.39 -7.43
C ASP A 99 -8.12 -4.33 -5.94
N SER A 100 -9.36 -3.91 -5.66
CA SER A 100 -9.87 -3.88 -4.28
C SER A 100 -9.90 -5.28 -3.63
N MET A 101 -10.17 -6.33 -4.41
CA MET A 101 -10.15 -7.71 -3.93
C MET A 101 -8.74 -8.20 -3.66
N ALA A 102 -7.73 -7.74 -4.41
CA ALA A 102 -6.34 -8.03 -4.13
C ALA A 102 -5.92 -7.43 -2.77
N ILE A 103 -6.36 -6.20 -2.48
CA ILE A 103 -6.18 -5.57 -1.16
C ILE A 103 -6.89 -6.39 -0.07
N ASP A 104 -8.17 -6.66 -0.24
CA ASP A 104 -9.02 -7.26 0.80
C ASP A 104 -8.65 -8.73 1.07
N TYR A 105 -8.35 -9.53 0.04
CA TYR A 105 -8.26 -10.99 0.13
C TYR A 105 -6.85 -11.56 -0.02
N HIS A 106 -5.86 -10.72 -0.33
CA HIS A 106 -4.44 -11.12 -0.31
C HIS A 106 -3.66 -10.24 0.66
N PHE A 107 -3.53 -8.94 0.37
CA PHE A 107 -2.71 -8.03 1.19
C PHE A 107 -3.11 -8.05 2.67
N LEU A 108 -4.39 -7.84 2.98
CA LEU A 108 -4.83 -7.73 4.37
C LEU A 108 -4.62 -9.03 5.17
N PRO A 109 -5.06 -10.22 4.69
CA PRO A 109 -4.72 -11.49 5.33
C PRO A 109 -3.21 -11.75 5.46
N ASP A 110 -2.43 -11.49 4.41
CA ASP A 110 -0.98 -11.74 4.41
C ASP A 110 -0.26 -10.88 5.45
N VAL A 111 -0.65 -9.60 5.55
CA VAL A 111 -0.14 -8.69 6.59
C VAL A 111 -0.52 -9.17 7.98
N LEU A 112 -1.78 -9.58 8.19
CA LEU A 112 -2.23 -10.06 9.50
C LEU A 112 -1.44 -11.30 9.93
N VAL A 113 -1.26 -12.28 9.03
CA VAL A 113 -0.42 -13.45 9.30
C VAL A 113 1.03 -13.03 9.58
N GLY A 114 1.59 -12.14 8.76
CA GLY A 114 2.95 -11.67 8.90
C GLY A 114 3.21 -10.96 10.24
N VAL A 115 2.31 -10.08 10.67
CA VAL A 115 2.41 -9.35 11.94
C VAL A 115 2.17 -10.26 13.14
N THR A 116 1.13 -11.11 13.09
CA THR A 116 0.78 -12.00 14.22
C THR A 116 1.84 -13.06 14.49
N LEU A 117 2.49 -13.58 13.45
CA LEU A 117 3.59 -14.55 13.55
C LEU A 117 4.97 -13.88 13.74
N GLY A 118 5.04 -12.54 13.77
CA GLY A 118 6.31 -11.82 13.89
C GLY A 118 7.23 -11.92 12.68
N LEU A 119 6.71 -12.37 11.53
CA LEU A 119 7.42 -12.51 10.25
C LEU A 119 7.54 -11.17 9.51
N ALA A 120 6.68 -10.20 9.83
CA ALA A 120 6.66 -8.89 9.19
C ALA A 120 6.54 -7.76 10.23
N ARG A 121 7.18 -6.63 9.91
CA ARG A 121 7.12 -5.40 10.71
C ARG A 121 6.82 -4.20 9.78
N PRO A 122 5.63 -4.16 9.18
CA PRO A 122 5.34 -3.21 8.13
C PRO A 122 5.17 -1.78 8.66
N CYS A 123 5.28 -0.83 7.73
CA CYS A 123 4.84 0.55 7.86
C CYS A 123 4.20 0.94 6.52
N PHE A 124 2.91 1.30 6.52
CA PHE A 124 2.15 1.55 5.29
C PHE A 124 2.01 3.05 5.03
N GLY A 125 2.26 3.46 3.79
CA GLY A 125 2.23 4.86 3.37
C GLY A 125 0.84 5.49 3.27
N SER A 126 -0.23 4.70 3.35
CA SER A 126 -1.63 5.16 3.31
C SER A 126 -1.91 6.16 4.42
N THR A 127 -1.43 5.85 5.61
CA THR A 127 -1.49 6.70 6.80
C THR A 127 -0.22 6.51 7.61
N ILE A 128 0.45 7.61 7.93
CA ILE A 128 1.56 7.64 8.89
C ILE A 128 1.32 8.78 9.88
N ALA A 129 1.23 8.48 11.16
CA ALA A 129 1.14 9.47 12.22
C ALA A 129 2.35 9.36 13.16
N LEU A 130 3.02 10.47 13.42
CA LEU A 130 4.18 10.52 14.30
C LEU A 130 4.30 11.88 14.99
N ARG A 131 5.18 11.95 15.98
CA ARG A 131 5.54 13.24 16.58
C ARG A 131 6.61 13.92 15.75
N ARG A 132 6.58 15.25 15.68
CA ARG A 132 7.63 16.07 15.06
C ARG A 132 9.01 15.74 15.62
N LYS A 133 9.13 15.54 16.94
CA LYS A 133 10.40 15.13 17.57
C LYS A 133 10.94 13.81 17.00
N THR A 134 10.05 12.86 16.68
CA THR A 134 10.42 11.60 16.06
C THR A 134 10.86 11.82 14.63
N LEU A 135 10.15 12.65 13.86
CA LEU A 135 10.54 13.03 12.49
C LEU A 135 11.95 13.63 12.46
N VAL A 136 12.22 14.58 13.34
CA VAL A 136 13.54 15.22 13.48
C VAL A 136 14.60 14.21 13.89
N ALA A 137 14.31 13.32 14.86
CA ALA A 137 15.25 12.29 15.30
C ALA A 137 15.62 11.28 14.20
N MET A 138 14.75 11.08 13.22
CA MET A 138 15.01 10.24 12.05
C MET A 138 15.73 10.98 10.91
N GLY A 139 16.03 12.27 11.07
CA GLY A 139 16.71 13.09 10.06
C GLY A 139 15.79 13.86 9.11
N GLY A 140 14.50 14.02 9.46
CA GLY A 140 13.53 14.72 8.61
C GLY A 140 13.06 13.90 7.41
N PHE A 141 12.25 14.50 6.53
CA PHE A 141 11.82 13.84 5.29
C PHE A 141 12.96 13.65 4.29
N GLU A 142 14.01 14.48 4.36
CA GLU A 142 15.21 14.42 3.53
C GLU A 142 15.89 13.05 3.61
N ALA A 143 15.90 12.42 4.78
CA ALA A 143 16.49 11.10 5.00
C ALA A 143 15.86 9.98 4.14
N PHE A 144 14.67 10.22 3.58
CA PHE A 144 13.91 9.24 2.81
C PHE A 144 13.80 9.58 1.33
N LEU A 145 14.41 10.67 0.86
CA LEU A 145 14.26 11.18 -0.51
C LEU A 145 14.67 10.18 -1.60
N ASP A 146 15.66 9.34 -1.30
CA ASP A 146 16.20 8.35 -2.24
C ASP A 146 15.54 6.97 -2.12
N ARG A 147 14.56 6.81 -1.22
CA ARG A 147 13.90 5.52 -0.93
C ARG A 147 12.65 5.35 -1.78
N LEU A 148 12.48 4.18 -2.40
CA LEU A 148 11.23 3.82 -3.09
C LEU A 148 10.06 3.63 -2.11
N ALA A 149 10.30 2.87 -1.05
CA ALA A 149 9.34 2.61 0.02
C ALA A 149 9.66 3.52 1.20
N ASP A 150 9.31 4.81 1.06
CA ASP A 150 9.55 5.82 2.08
C ASP A 150 8.88 5.46 3.41
N ASP A 151 7.69 4.88 3.35
CA ASP A 151 6.93 4.36 4.48
C ASP A 151 7.69 3.27 5.26
N ASN A 152 8.17 2.23 4.57
CA ASN A 152 8.97 1.17 5.20
C ASN A 152 10.26 1.73 5.80
N ALA A 153 10.96 2.62 5.08
CA ALA A 153 12.18 3.25 5.57
C ALA A 153 11.93 4.12 6.81
N MET A 154 10.82 4.86 6.88
CA MET A 154 10.40 5.56 8.11
C MET A 154 10.14 4.57 9.25
N GLY A 155 9.47 3.45 8.97
CA GLY A 155 9.23 2.41 9.96
C GLY A 155 10.52 1.80 10.52
N GLU A 156 11.50 1.53 9.67
CA GLU A 156 12.84 1.08 10.07
C GLU A 156 13.58 2.13 10.90
N ALA A 157 13.53 3.39 10.49
CA ALA A 157 14.17 4.50 11.21
C ALA A 157 13.58 4.66 12.62
N VAL A 158 12.25 4.56 12.79
CA VAL A 158 11.61 4.56 14.12
C VAL A 158 12.09 3.39 14.97
N ARG A 159 12.18 2.19 14.39
CA ARG A 159 12.65 1.01 15.13
C ARG A 159 14.11 1.13 15.53
N ALA A 160 14.94 1.77 14.71
CA ALA A 160 16.34 2.03 15.01
C ALA A 160 16.53 2.96 16.22
N THR A 161 15.54 3.79 16.58
CA THR A 161 15.58 4.59 17.81
C THR A 161 15.10 3.82 19.05
N GLY A 162 14.82 2.52 18.93
CA GLY A 162 14.25 1.70 20.01
C GLY A 162 12.75 1.88 20.23
N MET A 163 12.07 2.66 19.37
CA MET A 163 10.62 2.84 19.42
C MET A 163 9.90 1.80 18.55
N GLN A 164 8.58 1.71 18.70
CA GLN A 164 7.74 0.78 17.95
C GLN A 164 6.86 1.51 16.93
N VAL A 165 6.49 0.78 15.88
CA VAL A 165 5.44 1.16 14.94
C VAL A 165 4.17 0.42 15.33
N ALA A 166 3.11 1.16 15.65
CA ALA A 166 1.82 0.59 16.01
C ALA A 166 0.88 0.48 14.80
N ILE A 167 0.03 -0.55 14.80
CA ILE A 167 -1.05 -0.77 13.84
C ILE A 167 -2.34 -0.89 14.66
N PRO A 168 -3.14 0.18 14.78
CA PRO A 168 -4.34 0.19 15.61
C PRO A 168 -5.43 -0.67 14.97
N HIS A 169 -6.38 -1.13 15.80
CA HIS A 169 -7.44 -2.06 15.37
C HIS A 169 -8.57 -1.34 14.61
N PHE A 170 -8.23 -0.72 13.48
CA PHE A 170 -9.17 -0.21 12.50
C PHE A 170 -8.54 -0.16 11.11
N VAL A 171 -9.40 -0.04 10.11
CA VAL A 171 -9.00 0.06 8.72
C VAL A 171 -9.39 1.43 8.17
N VAL A 172 -8.52 2.00 7.34
CA VAL A 172 -8.89 3.11 6.45
C VAL A 172 -9.35 2.55 5.10
N VAL A 173 -9.90 3.40 4.25
CA VAL A 173 -10.44 2.97 2.95
C VAL A 173 -9.53 3.49 1.86
N HIS A 174 -9.02 2.60 1.03
CA HIS A 174 -8.19 2.93 -0.13
C HIS A 174 -9.05 2.90 -1.40
N ALA A 175 -9.27 4.07 -2.01
CA ALA A 175 -9.95 4.13 -3.29
C ALA A 175 -9.11 3.45 -4.36
N SER A 176 -9.72 2.62 -5.20
CA SER A 176 -9.07 1.97 -6.33
C SER A 176 -9.48 2.65 -7.64
N PRO A 177 -8.68 3.58 -8.20
CA PRO A 177 -9.04 4.31 -9.41
C PRO A 177 -8.68 3.57 -10.71
N VAL A 178 -8.37 2.26 -10.65
CA VAL A 178 -7.92 1.49 -11.80
C VAL A 178 -9.06 1.28 -12.80
N GLY A 179 -8.93 1.81 -14.03
CA GLY A 179 -9.99 1.77 -15.03
C GLY A 179 -9.81 0.74 -16.14
N SER A 180 -8.67 0.06 -16.21
CA SER A 180 -8.37 -0.93 -17.26
C SER A 180 -7.48 -2.07 -16.79
N ALA A 181 -7.50 -3.21 -17.49
CA ALA A 181 -6.63 -4.35 -17.23
C ALA A 181 -5.13 -3.98 -17.28
N GLY A 182 -4.74 -3.11 -18.22
CA GLY A 182 -3.36 -2.66 -18.35
C GLY A 182 -2.91 -1.76 -17.20
N GLU A 183 -3.81 -0.91 -16.69
CA GLU A 183 -3.56 -0.13 -15.49
C GLU A 183 -3.47 -0.99 -14.24
N LEU A 184 -4.37 -1.97 -14.08
CA LEU A 184 -4.36 -2.95 -12.99
C LEU A 184 -3.02 -3.67 -12.95
N TRP A 185 -2.62 -4.25 -14.08
CA TRP A 185 -1.37 -4.97 -14.21
C TRP A 185 -0.15 -4.12 -13.84
N ARG A 186 -0.08 -2.87 -14.33
CA ARG A 186 1.02 -1.95 -14.00
C ARG A 186 1.01 -1.53 -12.53
N HIS A 187 -0.16 -1.28 -11.98
CA HIS A 187 -0.35 -0.86 -10.58
C HIS A 187 0.15 -1.97 -9.64
N GLU A 188 -0.35 -3.17 -9.83
CA GLU A 188 -0.04 -4.34 -9.02
C GLU A 188 1.42 -4.80 -9.17
N LEU A 189 1.96 -4.81 -10.40
CA LEU A 189 3.38 -5.15 -10.60
C LEU A 189 4.33 -4.19 -9.90
N ARG A 190 3.99 -2.90 -9.86
CA ARG A 190 4.77 -1.92 -9.11
C ARG A 190 4.77 -2.27 -7.62
N TRP A 191 3.62 -2.58 -7.04
CA TRP A 191 3.50 -2.99 -5.64
C TRP A 191 4.25 -4.29 -5.35
N ALA A 192 4.04 -5.33 -6.16
CA ALA A 192 4.74 -6.60 -6.04
C ALA A 192 6.26 -6.41 -6.04
N ARG A 193 6.76 -5.54 -6.92
CA ARG A 193 8.19 -5.20 -6.94
C ARG A 193 8.63 -4.43 -5.70
N THR A 194 7.86 -3.45 -5.22
CA THR A 194 8.18 -2.72 -3.99
C THR A 194 8.29 -3.69 -2.80
N VAL A 195 7.32 -4.60 -2.64
CA VAL A 195 7.35 -5.62 -1.58
C VAL A 195 8.55 -6.53 -1.73
N ARG A 196 8.87 -6.99 -2.95
CA ARG A 196 10.06 -7.81 -3.22
C ARG A 196 11.36 -7.09 -2.89
N ALA A 197 11.46 -5.80 -3.19
CA ALA A 197 12.66 -5.00 -2.89
C ALA A 197 12.85 -4.80 -1.38
N VAL A 198 11.75 -4.57 -0.65
CA VAL A 198 11.77 -4.37 0.81
C VAL A 198 11.99 -5.68 1.57
N SER A 199 11.32 -6.75 1.18
CA SER A 199 11.39 -8.06 1.85
C SER A 199 11.42 -9.19 0.83
N PRO A 200 12.60 -9.54 0.28
CA PRO A 200 12.72 -10.60 -0.72
C PRO A 200 12.22 -11.97 -0.22
N LEU A 201 12.54 -12.30 1.04
CA LEU A 201 12.10 -13.56 1.67
C LEU A 201 10.61 -13.52 2.01
N GLY A 202 10.09 -12.39 2.49
CA GLY A 202 8.66 -12.23 2.74
C GLY A 202 7.87 -12.34 1.44
N TYR A 203 8.35 -11.71 0.37
CA TYR A 203 7.77 -11.84 -0.97
C TYR A 203 7.76 -13.29 -1.45
N ALA A 204 8.87 -14.02 -1.34
CA ALA A 204 8.90 -15.45 -1.67
C ALA A 204 7.92 -16.29 -0.84
N GLY A 205 7.71 -15.92 0.42
CA GLY A 205 6.72 -16.53 1.30
C GLY A 205 5.27 -16.34 0.81
N LEU A 206 4.95 -15.26 0.09
CA LEU A 206 3.61 -15.02 -0.46
C LEU A 206 3.16 -16.10 -1.44
N GLY A 207 4.09 -16.84 -2.06
CA GLY A 207 3.73 -18.01 -2.85
C GLY A 207 2.89 -19.00 -2.04
N LEU A 208 3.22 -19.24 -0.77
CA LEU A 208 2.51 -20.21 0.09
C LEU A 208 1.05 -19.82 0.38
N THR A 209 0.68 -18.55 0.20
CA THR A 209 -0.68 -18.05 0.49
C THR A 209 -1.61 -18.14 -0.72
N GLN A 210 -1.16 -18.74 -1.84
CA GLN A 210 -1.90 -18.83 -3.09
C GLN A 210 -2.26 -20.30 -3.44
N PRO A 211 -3.26 -20.90 -2.75
CA PRO A 211 -3.54 -22.33 -2.86
C PRO A 211 -4.13 -22.75 -4.22
N LEU A 212 -4.91 -21.90 -4.88
CA LEU A 212 -5.61 -22.26 -6.12
C LEU A 212 -4.66 -22.60 -7.29
N PRO A 213 -3.65 -21.77 -7.63
CA PRO A 213 -2.65 -22.13 -8.64
C PRO A 213 -1.96 -23.48 -8.37
N PHE A 214 -1.58 -23.76 -7.11
CA PHE A 214 -0.94 -25.02 -6.76
C PHE A 214 -1.90 -26.21 -6.83
N ALA A 215 -3.16 -26.03 -6.44
CA ALA A 215 -4.19 -27.07 -6.58
C ALA A 215 -4.44 -27.43 -8.04
N LEU A 216 -4.47 -26.43 -8.93
CA LEU A 216 -4.59 -26.63 -10.39
C LEU A 216 -3.37 -27.39 -10.94
N LEU A 217 -2.16 -26.97 -10.57
CA LEU A 217 -0.93 -27.62 -11.02
C LEU A 217 -0.82 -29.07 -10.51
N ALA A 218 -1.11 -29.30 -9.22
CA ALA A 218 -1.09 -30.62 -8.62
C ALA A 218 -2.15 -31.54 -9.25
N GLY A 219 -3.36 -31.01 -9.50
CA GLY A 219 -4.42 -31.75 -10.20
C GLY A 219 -3.97 -32.17 -11.60
N TRP A 220 -3.37 -31.27 -12.37
CA TRP A 220 -2.83 -31.58 -13.70
C TRP A 220 -1.72 -32.63 -13.65
N LEU A 221 -0.74 -32.47 -12.76
CA LEU A 221 0.40 -33.40 -12.63
C LEU A 221 0.00 -34.79 -12.10
N SER A 222 -1.07 -34.88 -11.31
CA SER A 222 -1.52 -36.16 -10.74
C SER A 222 -2.03 -37.15 -11.78
N GLY A 223 -2.46 -36.66 -12.96
CA GLY A 223 -3.16 -37.46 -13.97
C GLY A 223 -4.50 -38.06 -13.50
N ASN A 224 -4.95 -37.71 -12.28
CA ASN A 224 -6.13 -38.27 -11.64
C ASN A 224 -7.18 -37.18 -11.42
N ALA A 225 -8.23 -37.20 -12.23
CA ALA A 225 -9.29 -36.20 -12.20
C ALA A 225 -10.00 -36.12 -10.84
N ALA A 226 -10.12 -37.23 -10.09
CA ALA A 226 -10.76 -37.22 -8.77
C ALA A 226 -9.89 -36.48 -7.74
N ILE A 227 -8.59 -36.78 -7.68
CA ILE A 227 -7.66 -36.11 -6.77
C ILE A 227 -7.55 -34.62 -7.12
N GLY A 228 -7.41 -34.29 -8.40
CA GLY A 228 -7.38 -32.91 -8.87
C GLY A 228 -8.66 -32.14 -8.52
N GLY A 229 -9.83 -32.76 -8.72
CA GLY A 229 -11.12 -32.18 -8.35
C GLY A 229 -11.22 -31.87 -6.86
N VAL A 230 -10.80 -32.80 -5.99
CA VAL A 230 -10.79 -32.59 -4.52
C VAL A 230 -9.86 -31.44 -4.14
N LEU A 231 -8.65 -31.36 -4.70
CA LEU A 231 -7.70 -30.29 -4.38
C LEU A 231 -8.24 -28.91 -4.80
N ILE A 232 -8.76 -28.80 -6.03
CA ILE A 232 -9.28 -27.54 -6.57
C ILE A 232 -10.51 -27.08 -5.78
N THR A 233 -11.46 -27.98 -5.52
CA THR A 233 -12.66 -27.64 -4.76
C THR A 233 -12.32 -27.24 -3.32
N THR A 234 -11.38 -27.93 -2.67
CA THR A 234 -10.88 -27.56 -1.34
C THR A 234 -10.22 -26.18 -1.35
N ALA A 235 -9.36 -25.89 -2.34
CA ALA A 235 -8.70 -24.59 -2.45
C ALA A 235 -9.73 -23.46 -2.63
N ILE A 236 -10.71 -23.63 -3.52
CA ILE A 236 -11.79 -22.66 -3.74
C ILE A 236 -12.63 -22.48 -2.47
N ALA A 237 -12.98 -23.56 -1.78
CA ALA A 237 -13.76 -23.50 -0.55
C ALA A 237 -13.01 -22.71 0.55
N CYS A 238 -11.71 -22.99 0.75
CA CYS A 238 -10.88 -22.24 1.71
C CYS A 238 -10.81 -20.75 1.36
N ARG A 239 -10.66 -20.40 0.08
CA ARG A 239 -10.62 -19.00 -0.38
C ARG A 239 -11.96 -18.31 -0.24
N LEU A 240 -13.07 -19.01 -0.49
CA LEU A 240 -14.41 -18.48 -0.25
C LEU A 240 -14.67 -18.23 1.24
N VAL A 241 -14.26 -19.15 2.12
CA VAL A 241 -14.35 -18.97 3.58
C VAL A 241 -13.57 -17.72 4.02
N LEU A 242 -12.34 -17.55 3.52
CA LEU A 242 -11.54 -16.36 3.79
C LEU A 242 -12.26 -15.07 3.34
N GLN A 243 -12.77 -15.04 2.11
CA GLN A 243 -13.50 -13.89 1.58
C GLN A 243 -14.72 -13.54 2.43
N VAL A 244 -15.48 -14.55 2.85
CA VAL A 244 -16.65 -14.36 3.71
C VAL A 244 -16.25 -13.79 5.07
N GLN A 245 -15.17 -14.31 5.68
CA GLN A 245 -14.68 -13.82 6.96
C GLN A 245 -14.15 -12.39 6.89
N VAL A 246 -13.38 -12.07 5.85
CA VAL A 246 -12.87 -10.72 5.60
C VAL A 246 -14.03 -9.75 5.39
N ASP A 247 -14.97 -10.06 4.49
CA ASP A 247 -16.09 -9.18 4.17
C ASP A 247 -16.99 -8.95 5.40
N HIS A 248 -17.25 -10.01 6.19
CA HIS A 248 -17.99 -9.90 7.45
C HIS A 248 -17.27 -9.01 8.46
N THR A 249 -15.96 -9.18 8.62
CA THR A 249 -15.13 -8.39 9.55
C THR A 249 -15.07 -6.92 9.14
N LEU A 250 -14.93 -6.65 7.84
CA LEU A 250 -14.90 -5.31 7.27
C LEU A 250 -16.29 -4.68 7.10
N ARG A 251 -17.37 -5.44 7.35
CA ARG A 251 -18.77 -5.06 7.15
C ARG A 251 -19.06 -4.57 5.73
N VAL A 252 -18.46 -5.22 4.73
CA VAL A 252 -18.69 -4.96 3.31
C VAL A 252 -19.62 -6.02 2.71
N ARG A 253 -20.23 -5.72 1.55
CA ARG A 253 -21.22 -6.61 0.91
C ARG A 253 -20.52 -7.77 0.18
N LEU A 254 -21.03 -8.99 0.39
CA LEU A 254 -20.62 -10.23 -0.27
C LEU A 254 -21.12 -10.33 -1.73
N ASN A 255 -20.73 -9.41 -2.62
CA ASN A 255 -21.19 -9.39 -4.02
C ASN A 255 -20.09 -9.66 -5.06
N ARG A 256 -18.85 -9.95 -4.61
CA ARG A 256 -17.67 -10.15 -5.46
C ARG A 256 -17.10 -11.58 -5.42
N TRP A 257 -17.70 -12.49 -4.63
CA TRP A 257 -17.16 -13.84 -4.39
C TRP A 257 -16.93 -14.66 -5.67
N TRP A 258 -17.76 -14.47 -6.70
CA TRP A 258 -17.65 -15.16 -7.99
C TRP A 258 -16.41 -14.75 -8.79
N LEU A 259 -15.83 -13.57 -8.53
CA LEU A 259 -14.55 -13.14 -9.09
C LEU A 259 -13.35 -13.72 -8.33
N GLY A 260 -13.58 -14.40 -7.20
CA GLY A 260 -12.52 -14.91 -6.32
C GLY A 260 -11.45 -15.72 -7.04
N PRO A 261 -11.80 -16.77 -7.81
CA PRO A 261 -10.82 -17.54 -8.57
C PRO A 261 -10.03 -16.72 -9.59
N VAL A 262 -10.66 -15.72 -10.22
CA VAL A 262 -9.99 -14.84 -11.18
C VAL A 262 -8.99 -13.94 -10.45
N CYS A 263 -9.38 -13.37 -9.31
CA CYS A 263 -8.50 -12.58 -8.46
C CYS A 263 -7.28 -13.40 -8.00
N ASP A 264 -7.49 -14.64 -7.52
CA ASP A 264 -6.42 -15.51 -7.05
C ASP A 264 -5.40 -15.85 -8.15
N LEU A 265 -5.89 -16.16 -9.36
CA LEU A 265 -5.02 -16.42 -10.50
C LEU A 265 -4.27 -15.17 -10.96
N LEU A 266 -4.94 -14.01 -10.96
CA LEU A 266 -4.32 -12.74 -11.29
C LEU A 266 -3.21 -12.38 -10.29
N SER A 267 -3.48 -12.49 -8.99
CA SER A 267 -2.51 -12.29 -7.92
C SER A 267 -1.30 -13.21 -8.06
N PHE A 268 -1.49 -14.47 -8.49
CA PHE A 268 -0.39 -15.39 -8.76
C PHE A 268 0.42 -15.02 -10.00
N MET A 269 -0.24 -14.59 -11.08
CA MET A 269 0.45 -14.08 -12.26
C MET A 269 1.30 -12.85 -11.93
N ILE A 270 0.76 -11.91 -11.13
CA ILE A 270 1.48 -10.74 -10.64
C ILE A 270 2.67 -11.15 -9.77
N TYR A 271 2.46 -12.08 -8.83
CA TYR A 271 3.50 -12.62 -7.95
C TYR A 271 4.69 -13.18 -8.76
N VAL A 272 4.41 -14.05 -9.74
CA VAL A 272 5.43 -14.61 -10.63
C VAL A 272 6.09 -13.52 -11.47
N ALA A 273 5.30 -12.65 -12.09
CA ALA A 273 5.82 -11.59 -12.96
C ALA A 273 6.69 -10.57 -12.19
N GLY A 274 6.42 -10.31 -10.91
CA GLY A 274 7.24 -9.45 -10.04
C GLY A 274 8.68 -9.95 -9.86
N TYR A 275 8.98 -11.23 -10.16
CA TYR A 275 10.36 -11.74 -10.21
C TYR A 275 11.14 -11.25 -11.44
N PHE A 276 10.46 -10.92 -12.53
CA PHE A 276 11.08 -10.60 -13.82
C PHE A 276 11.11 -9.10 -14.14
N VAL A 277 10.39 -8.28 -13.38
CA VAL A 277 10.31 -6.83 -13.61
C VAL A 277 11.43 -6.09 -12.88
N SER A 278 12.30 -5.44 -13.65
CA SER A 278 13.44 -4.63 -13.16
C SER A 278 13.30 -3.13 -13.42
N VAL A 279 12.20 -2.67 -14.04
CA VAL A 279 11.89 -1.23 -14.21
C VAL A 279 10.45 -0.92 -13.76
N VAL A 280 10.27 0.10 -12.92
CA VAL A 280 8.93 0.60 -12.52
C VAL A 280 8.64 1.88 -13.28
N SER A 281 7.40 2.09 -13.69
CA SER A 281 6.91 3.42 -14.08
C SER A 281 6.12 4.03 -12.93
N TRP A 282 6.47 5.25 -12.54
CA TRP A 282 5.73 6.02 -11.55
C TRP A 282 5.46 7.43 -12.06
N ARG A 283 4.18 7.79 -12.18
CA ARG A 283 3.70 9.05 -12.78
C ARG A 283 4.38 9.40 -14.12
N GLY A 284 4.58 8.38 -14.97
CA GLY A 284 5.19 8.53 -16.29
C GLY A 284 6.73 8.43 -16.33
N ILE A 285 7.41 8.51 -15.19
CA ILE A 285 8.89 8.40 -15.11
C ILE A 285 9.28 6.95 -14.85
N ARG A 286 10.33 6.46 -15.52
CA ARG A 286 10.85 5.10 -15.33
C ARG A 286 11.98 5.09 -14.31
N TYR A 287 11.94 4.13 -13.40
CA TYR A 287 12.95 3.96 -12.36
C TYR A 287 13.52 2.53 -12.35
N LYS A 288 14.84 2.43 -12.23
CA LYS A 288 15.51 1.23 -11.79
C LYS A 288 15.52 1.25 -10.26
N VAL A 289 15.02 0.18 -9.65
CA VAL A 289 15.08 -0.03 -8.21
C VAL A 289 16.26 -0.94 -7.94
N SER A 290 17.22 -0.44 -7.16
CA SER A 290 18.38 -1.18 -6.70
C SER A 290 18.01 -2.19 -5.61
N ALA A 291 18.92 -3.11 -5.29
CA ALA A 291 18.68 -4.15 -4.27
C ALA A 291 18.49 -3.58 -2.86
N ASP A 292 18.99 -2.37 -2.60
CA ASP A 292 18.84 -1.62 -1.34
C ASP A 292 17.56 -0.76 -1.29
N GLY A 293 16.70 -0.87 -2.30
CA GLY A 293 15.46 -0.09 -2.42
C GLY A 293 15.65 1.35 -2.89
N SER A 294 16.85 1.75 -3.30
CA SER A 294 17.10 3.08 -3.85
C SER A 294 16.56 3.23 -5.28
N LEU A 295 16.13 4.45 -5.61
CA LEU A 295 15.60 4.79 -6.94
C LEU A 295 16.65 5.47 -7.82
N THR A 296 16.91 4.89 -8.99
CA THR A 296 17.68 5.55 -10.05
C THR A 296 16.76 5.85 -11.24
N PRO A 297 16.55 7.13 -11.61
CA PRO A 297 15.76 7.47 -12.79
C PRO A 297 16.45 6.92 -14.04
N LEU A 298 15.69 6.18 -14.84
CA LEU A 298 16.08 5.83 -16.20
C LEU A 298 15.45 6.91 -17.07
N GLY A 299 16.26 7.66 -17.81
CA GLY A 299 15.78 8.74 -18.69
C GLY A 299 14.65 8.27 -19.64
N GLU A 300 14.00 9.23 -20.32
CA GLU A 300 12.94 8.93 -21.28
C GLU A 300 13.37 7.84 -22.28
N PRO A 301 12.45 6.96 -22.70
CA PRO A 301 12.78 5.94 -23.69
C PRO A 301 13.43 6.62 -24.90
N LYS A 302 14.60 6.11 -25.33
CA LYS A 302 15.09 6.48 -26.65
C LYS A 302 14.00 6.10 -27.67
N PRO A 303 13.67 7.01 -28.60
CA PRO A 303 12.58 6.82 -29.55
C PRO A 303 12.77 5.55 -30.38
#